data_AF-A0A179BXH9-F1
#
_entry.id   AF-A0A179BXH9-F1
#
_cell.length_a   1.000
_cell.length_b   1.000
_cell.length_c   1.000
_cell.angle_alpha   90.00
_cell.angle_beta   90.00
_cell.angle_gamma   90.00
#
_symmetry.space_group_name_H-M   'P 1'
#
loop_
_entity.id
_entity.type
_entity.pdbx_description
1 polymer ?
#
loop_
_entity_poly.entity_id
_entity_poly.type
_entity_poly.pdbx_seq_one_letter_code
_entity_poly.pdbx_strand_id
1 'polypeptide(L)' 'MAVAARIESGICHINGPTVHDEAQMPFGGVKGSGYGRFGGKAAIAEFTDLRWITVEDSSQHYPF' A
#
# COMPACT_ATOMS: atom_id res chain seq x y z
N MET A 1 16.63 -4.45 15.95
CA MET A 1 15.73 -3.62 15.12
C MET A 1 16.24 -2.22 14.79
N ALA A 2 17.12 -1.61 15.58
CA ALA A 2 17.51 -0.19 15.42
C ALA A 2 18.09 0.19 14.03
N VAL A 3 18.85 -0.72 13.38
CA VAL A 3 19.45 -0.43 12.07
C VAL A 3 18.42 -0.52 10.94
N ALA A 4 17.62 -1.59 10.89
CA ALA A 4 16.59 -1.78 9.86
C ALA A 4 15.61 -0.59 9.78
N ALA A 5 15.19 -0.04 10.92
CA ALA A 5 14.28 1.11 10.98
C ALA A 5 14.88 2.43 10.48
N ARG A 6 16.21 2.52 10.38
CA ARG A 6 16.93 3.72 9.89
C ARG A 6 17.24 3.66 8.40
N ILE A 7 17.08 2.50 7.76
CA ILE A 7 17.32 2.32 6.34
C ILE A 7 16.07 2.78 5.59
N GLU A 8 16.22 3.75 4.70
CA GLU A 8 15.14 4.21 3.84
C GLU A 8 15.01 3.31 2.60
N SER A 9 14.36 2.17 2.77
CA SER A 9 14.01 1.23 1.71
C SER A 9 12.56 0.77 1.85
N GLY A 10 11.97 0.25 0.77
CA GLY A 10 10.64 -0.34 0.84
C GLY A 10 10.61 -1.77 1.41
N ILE A 11 11.76 -2.45 1.42
CA ILE A 11 11.93 -3.83 1.90
C ILE A 11 13.24 -3.92 2.68
N CYS A 12 13.22 -4.63 3.81
CA CYS A 12 14.41 -4.93 4.62
C CYS A 12 14.30 -6.35 5.19
N HIS A 13 15.30 -7.19 4.92
CA HIS A 13 15.38 -8.54 5.46
C HIS A 13 16.46 -8.59 6.55
N ILE A 14 16.09 -8.95 7.78
CA ILE A 14 17.04 -9.15 8.88
C ILE A 14 17.52 -10.60 8.83
N ASN A 15 18.83 -10.79 8.71
CA ASN A 15 19.47 -12.11 8.56
C ASN A 15 18.99 -12.90 7.32
N GLY A 16 18.40 -12.22 6.34
CA GLY A 16 17.99 -12.78 5.05
C GLY A 16 18.71 -12.10 3.89
N PRO A 17 18.73 -12.71 2.71
CA PRO A 17 19.33 -12.12 1.52
C PRO A 17 18.50 -10.91 1.03
N THR A 18 19.13 -10.05 0.22
CA THR A 18 18.42 -8.93 -0.44
C THR A 18 17.52 -9.37 -1.59
N VAL A 19 17.79 -10.53 -2.19
CA VAL A 19 16.97 -11.13 -3.25
C VAL A 19 15.97 -12.08 -2.58
N HIS A 20 14.76 -11.59 -2.39
CA HIS A 20 13.66 -12.36 -1.81
C HIS A 20 12.33 -11.76 -2.25
N ASP A 21 11.38 -12.60 -2.66
CA ASP A 21 10.04 -12.18 -3.05
C ASP A 21 9.03 -13.30 -2.77
N GLU A 22 7.84 -12.93 -2.34
CA GLU A 22 6.71 -13.83 -2.08
C GLU A 22 5.43 -13.14 -2.53
N ALA A 23 4.60 -13.83 -3.32
CA ALA A 23 3.44 -13.23 -3.99
C ALA A 23 2.44 -12.54 -3.05
N GLN A 24 2.33 -13.02 -1.80
CA GLN A 24 1.42 -12.45 -0.79
C GLN A 24 1.98 -11.22 -0.05
N MET A 25 3.26 -10.88 -0.23
CA MET A 25 3.93 -9.78 0.45
C MET A 25 3.98 -8.51 -0.42
N PRO A 26 3.92 -7.30 0.17
CA PRO A 26 4.03 -6.08 -0.60
C PRO A 26 5.46 -5.86 -1.09
N PHE A 27 5.64 -5.75 -2.40
CA PHE A 27 6.92 -5.51 -3.08
C PHE A 27 6.94 -4.13 -3.73
N GLY A 28 7.89 -3.28 -3.33
CA GLY A 28 8.13 -1.98 -3.97
C GLY A 28 9.10 -1.11 -3.18
N GLY A 29 9.52 0.00 -3.78
CA GLY A 29 10.61 0.85 -3.28
C GLY A 29 10.18 2.23 -2.79
N VAL A 30 11.19 3.08 -2.59
CA VAL A 30 11.07 4.52 -2.29
C VAL A 30 12.20 5.27 -3.02
N LYS A 31 12.13 6.62 -3.08
CA LYS A 31 13.13 7.49 -3.74
C LYS A 31 13.23 7.20 -5.25
N GLY A 32 14.45 7.14 -5.79
CA GLY A 32 14.70 6.84 -7.21
C GLY A 32 14.20 5.45 -7.66
N SER A 33 13.83 4.57 -6.72
CA SER A 33 13.21 3.28 -7.03
C SER A 33 11.71 3.36 -7.35
N GLY A 34 11.08 4.54 -7.23
CA GLY A 34 9.67 4.76 -7.56
C GLY A 34 8.72 4.65 -6.36
N TYR A 35 7.43 4.49 -6.68
CA TYR A 35 6.30 4.42 -5.74
C TYR A 35 5.32 3.29 -6.13
N GLY A 36 4.32 3.03 -5.29
CA GLY A 36 3.36 1.93 -5.46
C GLY A 36 3.88 0.57 -4.96
N ARG A 37 3.01 -0.43 -4.85
CA ARG A 37 3.36 -1.78 -4.36
C ARG A 37 2.68 -2.89 -5.16
N PHE A 38 3.46 -3.87 -5.60
CA PHE A 38 2.95 -5.15 -6.09
C PHE A 38 2.80 -6.15 -4.93
N GLY A 39 2.14 -7.28 -5.19
CA GLY A 39 1.96 -8.35 -4.22
C GLY A 39 0.99 -8.05 -3.06
N GLY A 40 0.44 -9.12 -2.50
CA GLY A 40 -0.50 -9.07 -1.39
C GLY A 40 -1.71 -8.16 -1.60
N LYS A 41 -2.25 -7.64 -0.50
CA LYS A 41 -3.39 -6.71 -0.52
C LYS A 41 -3.02 -5.30 -1.00
N ALA A 42 -1.75 -4.91 -0.89
CA ALA A 42 -1.30 -3.59 -1.31
C ALA A 42 -1.51 -3.38 -2.82
N ALA A 43 -1.27 -4.43 -3.62
CA ALA A 43 -1.48 -4.39 -5.06
C ALA A 43 -2.94 -4.20 -5.49
N ILE A 44 -3.93 -4.54 -4.65
CA ILE A 44 -5.35 -4.38 -5.02
C ILE A 44 -5.64 -2.91 -5.34
N ALA A 45 -5.10 -1.99 -4.54
CA ALA A 45 -5.28 -0.55 -4.76
C ALA A 45 -4.61 -0.05 -6.05
N GLU A 46 -3.55 -0.71 -6.54
CA GLU A 46 -2.86 -0.31 -7.78
C GLU A 46 -3.64 -0.68 -9.05
N PHE A 47 -4.60 -1.61 -8.95
CA PHE A 47 -5.37 -2.14 -10.07
C PHE A 47 -6.89 -2.01 -9.90
N THR A 48 -7.34 -1.21 -8.92
CA THR A 48 -8.75 -0.95 -8.68
C THR A 48 -9.01 0.52 -8.42
N ASP A 49 -10.17 0.99 -8.86
CA ASP A 49 -10.67 2.30 -8.47
C ASP A 49 -11.52 2.17 -7.21
N LEU A 50 -11.10 2.82 -6.13
CA LEU A 50 -11.89 2.89 -4.91
C LEU A 50 -13.07 3.85 -5.11
N ARG A 51 -14.30 3.32 -5.06
CA ARG A 51 -15.53 4.09 -5.27
C ARG A 51 -16.27 4.33 -3.96
N TRP A 52 -16.51 5.60 -3.64
CA TRP A 52 -17.45 6.00 -2.60
C TRP A 52 -18.85 6.13 -3.21
N ILE A 53 -19.81 5.35 -2.69
CA ILE A 53 -21.19 5.30 -3.17
C ILE A 53 -22.11 5.52 -1.97
N THR A 54 -23.01 6.50 -2.06
CA THR A 54 -24.05 6.75 -1.06
C THR A 54 -25.42 6.36 -1.61
N VAL A 55 -26.32 5.99 -0.69
CA VAL A 55 -27.75 5.83 -0.96
C VAL A 55 -28.45 6.68 0.08
N GLU A 56 -29.14 7.71 -0.37
CA GLU A 56 -29.68 8.77 0.49
C GLU A 56 -31.20 8.67 0.60
N ASP A 57 -31.73 9.13 1.74
CA ASP A 57 -33.16 9.26 1.96
C ASP A 57 -33.67 10.45 1.15
N SER A 58 -34.73 10.23 0.36
CA SER A 58 -35.37 11.29 -0.43
C SER A 58 -36.00 12.39 0.43
N SER A 59 -36.23 12.13 1.72
CA SER A 59 -36.78 13.08 2.68
C SER A 59 -35.71 13.86 3.46
N GLN A 60 -34.42 13.70 3.16
CA GLN A 60 -33.36 14.37 3.91
C GLN A 60 -33.46 15.90 3.81
N HIS A 61 -33.27 16.57 4.96
CA HIS A 61 -33.36 18.03 5.06
C HIS A 61 -31.96 18.65 4.93
N TYR A 62 -31.86 19.67 4.08
CA TYR A 62 -30.68 20.55 4.04
C TYR A 62 -30.92 21.79 4.91
N PRO A 63 -29.87 22.41 5.49
CA PRO A 63 -30.01 23.44 6.53
C PRO A 63 -30.74 24.74 6.14
N PHE A 64 -31.12 24.91 4.86
CA PHE A 64 -31.90 26.04 4.34
C PHE A 64 -32.76 25.59 3.16
#